data_AF-A0A847M928-F1
#
_entry.id   AF-A0A847M928-F1
#
_cell.length_a   1.000
_cell.length_b   1.000
_cell.length_c   1.000
_cell.angle_alpha   90.00
_cell.angle_beta   90.00
_cell.angle_gamma   90.00
#
_symmetry.space_group_name_H-M   'P 1'
#
loop_
_entity.id
_entity.type
_entity.pdbx_description
1 polymer ?
#
loop_
_entity_poly.entity_id
_entity_poly.type
_entity_poly.pdbx_seq_one_letter_code
_entity_poly.pdbx_strand_id
1 'polypeptide(L)'
;MPGSIRRYLLEALEHLVVEVHTGAEVVGASDGSVIAMVDGQQRQFAAGSVVVAIGRVPNAGLADELEQAGFRVQVVGDAVEPRHMQAAVYEGAEASGVVGGV
;
A
#
# COMPACT_ATOMS: atom_id res chain seq x y z
N MET A 1 15.88 23.12 12.86
CA MET A 1 14.63 22.33 12.90
C MET A 1 14.98 20.91 12.50
N PRO A 2 14.50 19.86 13.20
CA PRO A 2 14.63 18.51 12.68
C PRO A 2 13.94 18.46 11.30
N GLY A 3 14.61 17.92 10.28
CA GLY A 3 13.98 17.74 8.97
C GLY A 3 12.77 16.82 9.08
N SER A 4 11.70 17.09 8.36
CA SER A 4 10.58 16.15 8.28
C SER A 4 11.03 14.86 7.57
N ILE A 5 10.41 13.71 7.88
CA ILE A 5 10.70 12.42 7.23
C ILE A 5 10.69 12.56 5.70
N ARG A 6 9.74 13.35 5.18
CA ARG A 6 9.62 13.67 3.75
C ARG A 6 10.90 14.30 3.19
N ARG A 7 11.52 15.23 3.92
CA ARG A 7 12.75 15.89 3.48
C ARG A 7 13.88 14.88 3.31
N TYR A 8 14.12 14.04 4.32
CA TYR A 8 15.18 13.02 4.25
C TYR A 8 14.94 12.01 3.13
N LEU A 9 13.69 11.61 2.88
CA LEU A 9 13.37 10.74 1.75
C LEU A 9 13.71 11.39 0.40
N LEU A 10 13.31 12.65 0.20
CA LEU A 10 13.59 13.36 -1.05
C LEU A 10 15.08 13.58 -1.26
N GLU A 11 15.82 13.95 -0.21
CA GLU A 11 17.28 14.05 -0.25
C GLU A 11 17.91 12.68 -0.63
N ALA A 12 17.41 11.57 -0.06
CA ALA A 12 17.91 10.24 -0.39
C ALA A 12 17.63 9.84 -1.86
N LEU A 13 16.45 10.14 -2.40
CA LEU A 13 16.12 9.88 -3.81
C LEU A 13 17.03 10.68 -4.75
N GLU A 14 17.30 11.94 -4.43
CA GLU A 14 18.23 12.79 -5.19
C GLU A 14 19.67 12.24 -5.14
N HIS A 15 20.16 11.89 -3.95
CA HIS A 15 21.49 11.30 -3.78
C HIS A 15 21.68 9.96 -4.52
N LEU A 16 20.60 9.19 -4.67
CA LEU A 16 20.58 7.94 -5.42
C LEU A 16 20.30 8.13 -6.91
N VAL A 17 20.17 9.38 -7.38
CA VAL A 17 19.91 9.72 -8.78
C VAL A 17 18.62 9.07 -9.30
N VAL A 18 17.60 9.01 -8.46
CA VAL A 18 16.27 8.49 -8.85
C VAL A 18 15.52 9.57 -9.61
N GLU A 19 15.11 9.27 -10.83
CA GLU A 19 14.22 10.13 -11.61
C GLU A 19 12.78 10.01 -11.08
N VAL A 20 12.18 11.13 -10.69
CA VAL A 20 10.85 11.18 -10.08
C VAL A 20 9.89 11.96 -10.98
N HIS A 21 8.87 11.28 -11.50
CA HIS A 21 7.78 11.89 -12.24
C HIS A 21 6.53 11.97 -11.37
N THR A 22 6.18 13.16 -10.90
CA THR A 22 4.90 13.43 -10.25
C THR A 22 3.86 13.85 -11.29
N GLY A 23 2.57 13.68 -10.97
CA GLY A 23 1.49 13.97 -11.94
C GLY A 23 1.51 13.06 -13.18
N ALA A 24 2.28 11.96 -13.14
CA ALA A 24 2.34 10.97 -14.19
C ALA A 24 1.24 9.91 -13.98
N GLU A 25 0.36 9.75 -14.96
CA GLU A 25 -0.65 8.71 -14.97
C GLU A 25 -0.15 7.52 -15.80
N VAL A 26 0.17 6.40 -15.15
CA VAL A 26 0.57 5.18 -15.84
C VAL A 26 -0.64 4.54 -16.51
N VAL A 27 -0.63 4.44 -17.83
CA VAL A 27 -1.74 3.92 -18.65
C VAL A 27 -1.48 2.52 -19.20
N GLY A 28 -0.24 2.02 -19.07
CA GLY A 28 0.07 0.65 -19.46
C GLY A 28 1.54 0.29 -19.26
N ALA A 29 1.83 -0.99 -19.41
CA ALA A 29 3.20 -1.50 -19.50
C ALA A 29 3.24 -2.64 -20.53
N SER A 30 4.09 -2.51 -21.55
CA SER A 30 4.32 -3.54 -22.55
C SER A 30 5.76 -3.48 -23.07
N ASP A 31 6.24 -4.60 -23.61
CA ASP A 31 7.48 -4.67 -24.40
C ASP A 31 8.71 -4.07 -23.71
N GLY A 32 8.86 -4.30 -22.40
CA GLY A 32 9.98 -3.77 -21.61
C GLY A 32 9.88 -2.28 -21.35
N SER A 33 8.67 -1.72 -21.33
CA SER A 33 8.43 -0.31 -21.06
C SER A 33 7.16 -0.04 -20.27
N VAL A 34 7.14 1.11 -19.61
CA VAL A 34 5.96 1.70 -18.97
C VAL A 34 5.51 2.90 -19.80
N ILE A 35 4.22 2.98 -20.09
CA ILE A 35 3.60 4.09 -20.80
C ILE A 35 2.84 4.93 -19.77
N ALA A 36 3.11 6.24 -19.75
CA ALA A 36 2.42 7.16 -18.86
C ALA A 36 2.08 8.48 -19.55
N MET A 37 1.01 9.12 -19.11
CA MET A 37 0.67 10.50 -19.46
C MET A 37 1.37 11.44 -18.48
N VAL A 38 2.25 12.30 -19.00
CA VAL A 38 3.00 13.29 -18.22
C VAL A 38 2.74 14.66 -18.86
N ASP A 39 2.19 15.59 -18.08
CA ASP A 39 1.81 16.93 -18.56
C ASP A 39 0.90 16.89 -19.80
N GLY A 40 -0.02 15.91 -19.85
CA GLY A 40 -0.94 15.70 -20.98
C GLY A 40 -0.32 15.05 -22.22
N GLN A 41 0.95 14.64 -22.17
CA GLN A 41 1.64 13.95 -23.26
C GLN A 41 1.98 12.51 -22.89
N GLN A 42 1.77 11.60 -23.84
CA GLN A 42 2.19 10.21 -23.67
C GLN A 42 3.72 10.12 -23.74
N ARG A 43 4.31 9.50 -22.72
CA ARG A 43 5.74 9.19 -22.62
C ARG A 43 5.94 7.71 -22.37
N GLN A 44 7.10 7.21 -22.80
CA GLN A 44 7.49 5.81 -22.64
C GLN A 44 8.79 5.75 -21.84
N PHE A 45 8.81 4.90 -20.82
CA PHE A 45 9.95 4.69 -19.92
C PHE A 45 10.43 3.25 -20.10
N ALA A 46 11.67 3.06 -20.54
CA ALA A 46 12.24 1.72 -20.66
C ALA A 46 12.46 1.12 -19.26
N ALA A 47 11.98 -0.10 -19.04
CA ALA A 47 12.06 -0.78 -17.77
C ALA A 47 12.18 -2.30 -17.96
N GLY A 48 13.27 -2.88 -17.48
CA GLY A 48 13.43 -4.35 -17.44
C GLY A 48 12.60 -5.00 -16.33
N SER A 49 12.09 -4.23 -15.39
CA SER A 49 11.20 -4.68 -14.31
C SER A 49 10.31 -3.54 -13.87
N VAL A 50 9.07 -3.86 -13.50
CA VAL A 50 8.08 -2.90 -13.02
C VAL A 50 7.62 -3.32 -11.63
N VAL A 51 7.79 -2.44 -10.65
CA VAL A 51 7.30 -2.64 -9.29
C VAL A 51 5.99 -1.86 -9.12
N VAL A 52 4.89 -2.59 -8.90
CA VAL A 52 3.56 -1.99 -8.71
C VAL A 52 3.34 -1.70 -7.22
N ALA A 53 3.51 -0.43 -6.84
CA ALA A 53 3.37 0.05 -5.46
C ALA A 53 2.25 1.10 -5.33
N ILE A 54 1.10 0.85 -5.98
CA ILE A 54 0.00 1.84 -6.13
C ILE A 54 -1.04 1.81 -5.01
N GLY A 55 -0.93 0.88 -4.06
CA GLY A 55 -1.89 0.74 -2.98
C GLY A 55 -2.05 -0.71 -2.54
N ARG A 56 -3.04 -0.94 -1.68
CA ARG A 56 -3.38 -2.24 -1.10
C ARG A 56 -4.89 -2.37 -1.04
N VAL A 57 -5.39 -3.60 -1.08
CA VAL A 57 -6.81 -3.93 -0.87
C VAL A 57 -6.96 -4.85 0.35
N PRO A 58 -8.07 -4.75 1.10
CA PRO A 58 -8.30 -5.67 2.22
C PRO A 58 -8.32 -7.12 1.75
N ASN A 59 -7.87 -8.03 2.61
CA ASN A 59 -7.94 -9.47 2.38
C ASN A 59 -8.54 -10.16 3.61
N ALA A 60 -9.85 -10.44 3.55
CA ALA A 60 -10.61 -11.05 4.63
C ALA A 60 -11.22 -12.43 4.25
N GLY A 61 -10.82 -13.04 3.12
CA GLY A 61 -11.51 -14.24 2.61
C GLY A 61 -11.56 -15.42 3.59
N LEU A 62 -10.51 -15.61 4.40
CA LEU A 62 -10.50 -16.65 5.44
C LEU A 62 -11.53 -16.39 6.55
N ALA A 63 -11.85 -15.13 6.85
CA ALA A 63 -12.84 -14.80 7.86
C ALA A 63 -14.23 -15.31 7.45
N ASP A 64 -14.60 -15.09 6.20
CA ASP A 64 -15.87 -15.56 5.63
C ASP A 64 -16.01 -17.08 5.74
N GLU A 65 -14.94 -17.83 5.40
CA GLU A 65 -14.91 -19.29 5.49
C GLU A 65 -15.08 -19.80 6.94
N LEU A 66 -14.43 -19.14 7.90
CA LEU A 66 -14.50 -19.51 9.31
C LEU A 66 -15.88 -19.18 9.93
N GLU A 67 -16.48 -18.05 9.57
CA GLU A 67 -17.83 -17.71 9.99
C GLU A 67 -18.85 -18.73 9.47
N GLN A 68 -18.73 -19.14 8.20
CA GLN A 68 -19.57 -20.18 7.60
C GLN A 68 -19.41 -21.55 8.27
N ALA A 69 -18.21 -21.85 8.77
CA ALA A 69 -17.95 -23.06 9.56
C ALA A 69 -18.44 -22.97 11.03
N GLY A 70 -19.05 -21.84 11.42
CA GLY A 70 -19.65 -21.65 12.75
C GLY A 70 -18.67 -21.13 13.81
N PHE A 71 -17.48 -20.69 13.41
CA PHE A 71 -16.56 -20.03 14.34
C PHE A 71 -16.97 -18.58 14.56
N ARG A 72 -16.71 -18.09 15.78
CA ARG A 72 -16.80 -16.66 16.06
C ARG A 72 -15.50 -16.00 15.60
N VAL A 73 -15.59 -15.10 14.63
CA VAL A 73 -14.43 -14.46 14.00
C VAL A 73 -14.45 -12.96 14.28
N GLN A 74 -13.27 -12.39 14.45
CA GLN A 74 -13.07 -10.94 14.51
C GLN A 74 -11.91 -10.56 13.60
N VAL A 75 -12.19 -9.73 12.60
CA VAL A 75 -11.19 -9.24 11.66
C VAL A 75 -10.59 -7.94 12.19
N VAL A 76 -9.26 -7.79 12.10
CA VAL A 76 -8.52 -6.60 12.55
C VAL A 76 -7.44 -6.21 11.55
N GLY A 77 -7.00 -4.96 11.60
CA GLY A 77 -5.87 -4.46 10.81
C GLY A 77 -6.18 -4.38 9.32
N ASP A 78 -5.15 -4.59 8.49
CA ASP A 78 -5.24 -4.41 7.04
C ASP A 78 -6.26 -5.34 6.36
N ALA A 79 -6.64 -6.45 7.02
CA ALA A 79 -7.71 -7.32 6.54
C ALA A 79 -9.10 -6.66 6.60
N VAL A 80 -9.31 -5.71 7.51
CA VAL A 80 -10.50 -4.83 7.54
C VAL A 80 -10.34 -3.72 6.50
N GLU A 81 -9.25 -2.97 6.63
CA GLU A 81 -8.95 -1.82 5.78
C GLU A 81 -7.44 -1.53 5.83
N PRO A 82 -6.71 -1.57 4.69
CA PRO A 82 -5.29 -1.28 4.66
C PRO A 82 -4.99 0.17 5.03
N ARG A 83 -4.25 0.40 6.13
CA ARG A 83 -3.88 1.76 6.58
C ARG A 83 -2.52 1.78 7.28
N HIS A 84 -2.37 2.59 8.32
CA HIS A 84 -1.12 2.72 9.06
C HIS A 84 -0.99 1.62 10.12
N MET A 85 0.25 1.18 10.36
CA MET A 85 0.58 0.15 11.35
C MET A 85 -0.02 0.45 12.74
N GLN A 86 -0.06 1.72 13.15
CA GLN A 86 -0.63 2.13 14.44
C GLN A 86 -2.11 1.75 14.58
N ALA A 87 -2.89 1.85 13.50
CA ALA A 87 -4.30 1.51 13.52
C ALA A 87 -4.50 -0.01 13.65
N ALA A 88 -3.68 -0.82 12.95
CA ALA A 88 -3.71 -2.27 13.09
C ALA A 88 -3.33 -2.74 14.51
N VAL A 89 -2.34 -2.10 15.13
CA VAL A 89 -1.96 -2.38 16.53
C VAL A 89 -3.09 -2.02 17.49
N TYR A 90 -3.71 -0.84 17.30
CA TYR A 90 -4.82 -0.39 18.13
C TYR A 90 -6.02 -1.35 18.05
N GLU A 91 -6.41 -1.75 16.85
CA GLU A 91 -7.53 -2.70 16.65
C GLU A 91 -7.26 -4.07 17.23
N GLY A 92 -6.02 -4.57 17.12
CA GLY A 92 -5.63 -5.83 17.76
C GLY A 92 -5.76 -5.77 19.28
N ALA A 93 -5.41 -4.62 19.89
CA ALA A 93 -5.57 -4.40 21.31
C ALA A 93 -7.05 -4.33 21.72
N GLU A 94 -7.89 -3.61 20.96
CA GLU A 94 -9.33 -3.54 21.23
C GLU A 94 -10.02 -4.91 21.09
N ALA A 95 -9.71 -5.67 20.04
CA ALA A 95 -10.27 -7.00 19.82
C ALA A 95 -9.94 -7.97 20.96
N SER A 96 -8.73 -7.88 21.52
CA SER A 96 -8.31 -8.72 22.63
C SER A 96 -9.20 -8.54 23.88
N GLY A 97 -9.72 -7.33 24.12
CA GLY A 97 -10.65 -7.07 25.21
C GLY A 97 -12.04 -7.70 25.04
N VAL A 98 -12.43 -8.02 23.81
CA VAL A 98 -13.75 -8.59 23.46
C VAL A 98 -13.71 -10.12 23.52
N VAL A 99 -12.58 -10.74 23.15
CA VAL A 99 -12.43 -12.21 23.12
C VAL A 99 -12.26 -12.82 24.52
N GLY A 100 -11.86 -12.04 25.52
CA GLY A 100 -11.68 -12.48 26.91
C GLY A 100 -12.97 -12.55 27.76
N GLY A 101 -14.14 -12.20 27.20
CA GLY A 101 -15.43 -12.32 27.88
C GLY A 101 -16.05 -13.70 27.70
N VAL A 102 -15.56 -14.69 28.45
CA VAL A 102 -16.21 -16.00 28.67
C VAL A 102 -16.39 -16.21 30.16
#